data_AF-A0A831SXG1-F1
#
_entry.id   AF-A0A831SXG1-F1
#
_cell.length_a   1.000
_cell.length_b   1.000
_cell.length_c   1.000
_cell.angle_alpha   90.00
_cell.angle_beta   90.00
_cell.angle_gamma   90.00
#
_symmetry.space_group_name_H-M   'P 1'
#
loop_
_entity.id
_entity.type
_entity.pdbx_description
1 polymer ?
#
loop_
_entity_poly.entity_id
_entity_poly.type
_entity_poly.pdbx_seq_one_letter_code
_entity_poly.pdbx_strand_id
1 'polypeptide(L)'
;MLRTAMGQGKLVSFTVKNSKVYVGYVISNFNPASPMRSIKILPAISGYRHDKTKTINFTTRYLDIYEKIRVGDETVADLDSANFEIVIAVQEIQSANIFDENIYRRYFNQPIEEPTAQKPESKTGLASPNKDALKSIGFRELLKEIGNRIKDIFS
;
A
#
# COMPACT_ATOMS: atom_id res chain seq x y z
N MET A 1 6.30 -15.03 -1.83
CA MET A 1 6.19 -13.56 -1.72
C MET A 1 4.93 -13.14 -0.95
N LEU A 2 3.71 -13.36 -1.44
CA LEU A 2 2.47 -12.88 -0.79
C LEU A 2 2.26 -13.39 0.65
N ARG A 3 2.48 -14.69 0.89
CA ARG A 3 2.43 -15.28 2.25
C ARG A 3 3.41 -14.60 3.21
N THR A 4 4.62 -14.30 2.74
CA THR A 4 5.64 -13.59 3.52
C THR A 4 5.20 -12.15 3.80
N ALA A 5 4.63 -11.46 2.80
CA ALA A 5 4.12 -10.10 2.95
C ALA A 5 3.01 -10.04 4.01
N MET A 6 2.06 -10.98 3.96
CA MET A 6 1.00 -11.14 4.97
C MET A 6 1.59 -11.34 6.37
N GLY A 7 2.49 -12.31 6.55
CA GLY A 7 3.08 -12.60 7.87
C GLY A 7 3.94 -11.45 8.44
N GLN A 8 4.44 -10.56 7.58
CA GLN A 8 5.24 -9.40 7.96
C GLN A 8 4.44 -8.08 8.00
N GLY A 9 3.14 -8.08 7.69
CA GLY A 9 2.34 -6.87 7.61
C GLY A 9 2.85 -5.88 6.55
N LYS A 10 3.38 -6.38 5.42
CA LYS A 10 3.88 -5.56 4.32
C LYS A 10 2.79 -5.28 3.29
N LEU A 11 2.76 -4.06 2.77
CA LEU A 11 1.92 -3.70 1.64
C LEU A 11 2.39 -4.40 0.37
N VAL A 12 1.42 -4.79 -0.45
CA VAL A 12 1.65 -5.33 -1.79
C VAL A 12 0.89 -4.45 -2.77
N SER A 13 1.57 -4.01 -3.83
CA SER A 13 0.95 -3.39 -4.99
C SER A 13 0.53 -4.46 -5.98
N PHE A 14 -0.72 -4.42 -6.40
CA PHE A 14 -1.33 -5.27 -7.42
C PHE A 14 -1.72 -4.39 -8.60
N THR A 15 -1.20 -4.70 -9.79
CA THR A 15 -1.72 -4.17 -11.04
C THR A 15 -2.59 -5.23 -11.69
N VAL A 16 -3.83 -4.88 -12.03
CA VAL A 16 -4.78 -5.78 -12.69
C VAL A 16 -5.04 -5.38 -14.14
N LYS A 17 -5.63 -6.28 -14.93
CA LYS A 17 -5.81 -6.14 -16.40
C LYS A 17 -6.49 -4.85 -16.86
N ASN A 18 -7.38 -4.26 -16.05
CA ASN A 18 -8.08 -3.02 -16.38
C ASN A 18 -7.32 -1.74 -15.97
N SER A 19 -5.99 -1.83 -15.86
CA SER A 19 -5.10 -0.75 -15.40
C SER A 19 -5.34 -0.27 -13.97
N LYS A 20 -6.27 -0.86 -13.20
CA LYS A 20 -6.42 -0.55 -11.77
C LYS A 20 -5.20 -1.01 -10.99
N VAL A 21 -4.85 -0.21 -10.00
CA VAL A 21 -3.79 -0.50 -9.05
C VAL A 21 -4.39 -0.52 -7.65
N TYR A 22 -4.13 -1.59 -6.92
CA TYR A 22 -4.46 -1.70 -5.50
C TYR A 22 -3.20 -1.91 -4.69
N VAL A 23 -2.98 -1.08 -3.69
CA VAL A 23 -1.93 -1.28 -2.69
C VAL A 23 -2.63 -1.66 -1.39
N GLY A 24 -2.33 -2.83 -0.84
CA GLY A 24 -3.03 -3.31 0.35
C GLY A 24 -2.33 -4.44 1.08
N TYR A 25 -2.87 -4.79 2.24
CA TYR A 25 -2.47 -5.96 3.01
C TYR A 25 -3.14 -7.19 2.45
N VAL A 26 -2.37 -8.26 2.24
CA VAL A 26 -2.93 -9.56 1.85
C VAL A 26 -3.55 -10.19 3.08
N ILE A 27 -4.83 -10.57 2.98
CA ILE A 27 -5.60 -11.23 4.04
C ILE A 27 -6.21 -12.57 3.57
N SER A 28 -5.78 -13.04 2.39
CA SER A 28 -6.17 -14.35 1.87
C SER A 28 -5.69 -15.49 2.74
N ASN A 29 -6.56 -16.49 2.93
CA ASN A 29 -6.15 -17.78 3.47
C ASN A 29 -5.46 -18.62 2.37
N PHE A 30 -4.21 -19.02 2.60
CA PHE A 30 -3.44 -19.83 1.66
C PHE A 30 -3.62 -21.31 2.04
N ASN A 31 -4.52 -22.01 1.34
CA ASN A 31 -4.70 -23.45 1.51
C ASN A 31 -3.74 -24.23 0.58
N PRO A 32 -2.79 -25.04 1.09
CA PRO A 32 -1.90 -25.85 0.25
C PRO A 32 -2.63 -26.91 -0.57
N ALA A 33 -3.80 -27.36 -0.13
CA ALA A 33 -4.57 -28.43 -0.76
C ALA A 33 -5.45 -27.94 -1.93
N SER A 34 -5.58 -26.63 -2.15
CA SER A 34 -6.42 -26.08 -3.21
C SER A 34 -5.73 -24.92 -3.93
N PRO A 35 -5.71 -24.91 -5.28
CA PRO A 35 -5.12 -23.80 -6.02
C PRO A 35 -5.87 -22.51 -5.73
N MET A 36 -5.11 -21.46 -5.41
CA MET A 36 -5.67 -20.13 -5.11
C MET A 36 -6.24 -19.51 -6.39
N ARG A 37 -7.56 -19.27 -6.41
CA ARG A 37 -8.25 -18.63 -7.54
C ARG A 37 -8.41 -17.12 -7.38
N SER A 38 -8.38 -16.63 -6.15
CA SER A 38 -8.50 -15.22 -5.82
C SER A 38 -7.63 -14.83 -4.63
N ILE A 39 -7.28 -13.54 -4.58
CA ILE A 39 -6.57 -12.91 -3.48
C ILE A 39 -7.50 -11.89 -2.84
N LYS A 40 -7.71 -12.00 -1.53
CA LYS A 40 -8.37 -11.00 -0.70
C LYS A 40 -7.34 -10.04 -0.15
N ILE A 41 -7.62 -8.76 -0.29
CA ILE A 41 -6.79 -7.68 0.25
C ILE A 41 -7.63 -6.72 1.08
N LEU A 42 -7.01 -6.15 2.11
CA LEU A 42 -7.48 -4.92 2.73
C LEU A 42 -6.72 -3.76 2.07
N PRO A 43 -7.36 -2.97 1.20
CA PRO A 43 -6.68 -1.92 0.45
C PRO A 43 -6.25 -0.78 1.38
N ALA A 44 -5.03 -0.30 1.23
CA ALA A 44 -4.57 0.94 1.87
C ALA A 44 -4.78 2.14 0.92
N ILE A 45 -4.45 1.95 -0.36
CA ILE A 45 -4.53 2.98 -1.40
C ILE A 45 -4.95 2.29 -2.71
N SER A 46 -5.77 2.94 -3.53
CA SER A 46 -6.04 2.49 -4.90
C SER A 46 -5.91 3.62 -5.92
N GLY A 47 -5.83 3.22 -7.18
CA GLY A 47 -5.59 4.11 -8.29
C GLY A 47 -5.63 3.38 -9.62
N TYR A 48 -4.98 3.96 -10.62
CA TYR A 48 -4.84 3.36 -11.94
C TYR A 48 -3.52 3.78 -12.57
N ARG A 49 -3.04 2.99 -13.54
CA ARG A 49 -1.90 3.39 -14.39
C ARG A 49 -2.41 4.24 -15.55
N HIS A 50 -1.78 5.39 -15.76
CA HIS A 50 -2.09 6.22 -16.91
C HIS A 50 -1.70 5.50 -18.21
N ASP A 51 -2.55 5.55 -19.24
CA ASP A 51 -2.40 4.67 -20.41
C ASP A 51 -1.12 4.90 -21.21
N LYS A 52 -0.67 6.15 -21.32
CA LYS A 52 0.52 6.53 -22.10
C LYS A 52 1.80 6.41 -21.29
N THR A 53 1.88 7.12 -20.17
CA THR A 53 3.06 7.21 -19.30
C THR A 53 3.26 6.00 -18.39
N LYS A 54 2.24 5.15 -18.20
CA LYS A 54 2.22 3.99 -17.28
C LYS A 54 2.50 4.33 -15.81
N THR A 55 2.55 5.61 -15.47
CA THR A 55 2.68 6.13 -14.11
C THR A 55 1.43 5.80 -13.29
N ILE A 56 1.62 5.49 -12.01
CA ILE A 56 0.51 5.19 -11.11
C ILE A 56 -0.09 6.51 -10.62
N ASN A 57 -1.39 6.69 -10.84
CA ASN A 57 -2.18 7.76 -10.28
C ASN A 57 -3.02 7.21 -9.12
N PHE A 58 -2.62 7.52 -7.89
CA PHE A 58 -3.41 7.19 -6.71
C PHE A 58 -4.59 8.15 -6.57
N THR A 59 -5.80 7.60 -6.40
CA THR A 59 -7.04 8.38 -6.33
C THR A 59 -7.81 8.18 -5.04
N THR A 60 -7.61 7.05 -4.35
CA THR A 60 -8.38 6.70 -3.15
C THR A 60 -7.44 6.28 -2.04
N ARG A 61 -7.60 6.87 -0.85
CA ARG A 61 -6.85 6.52 0.37
C ARG A 61 -7.81 5.94 1.40
N TYR A 62 -7.75 4.62 1.58
CA TYR A 62 -8.60 3.90 2.52
C TYR A 62 -8.10 4.04 3.96
N LEU A 63 -6.79 4.24 4.14
CA LEU A 63 -6.18 4.46 5.47
C LEU A 63 -6.86 5.60 6.23
N ASP A 64 -7.28 6.65 5.52
CA ASP A 64 -7.93 7.82 6.13
C ASP A 64 -9.32 7.44 6.69
N ILE A 65 -10.02 6.49 6.06
CA ILE A 65 -11.30 5.94 6.54
C ILE A 65 -11.07 4.96 7.69
N TYR A 66 -10.04 4.12 7.61
CA TYR A 66 -9.72 3.17 8.68
C TYR A 66 -9.37 3.88 9.99
N GLU A 67 -8.67 5.02 9.91
CA GLU A 67 -8.39 5.83 11.09
C GLU A 67 -9.67 6.39 11.71
N LYS A 68 -10.64 6.83 10.90
CA LYS A 68 -11.96 7.27 11.38
C LYS A 68 -12.74 6.15 12.09
N ILE A 69 -12.74 4.96 11.51
CA ILE A 69 -13.34 3.77 12.12
C ILE A 69 -12.66 3.46 13.46
N ARG A 70 -11.31 3.51 13.49
CA ARG A 70 -10.52 3.23 14.69
C ARG A 70 -10.81 4.19 15.84
N VAL A 71 -10.98 5.48 15.56
CA VAL A 71 -11.28 6.49 16.59
C VAL A 71 -12.77 6.59 16.92
N GLY A 72 -13.63 5.81 16.27
CA GLY A 72 -15.08 5.83 16.51
C GLY A 72 -15.77 7.11 16.01
N ASP A 73 -15.33 7.65 14.88
CA ASP A 73 -15.95 8.83 14.26
C ASP A 73 -17.41 8.52 13.88
N GLU A 74 -18.35 9.34 14.37
CA GLU A 74 -19.79 9.16 14.15
C GLU A 74 -20.19 9.11 12.66
N THR A 75 -19.41 9.75 11.79
CA THR A 75 -19.67 9.74 10.33
C THR A 75 -19.47 8.38 9.68
N VAL A 76 -18.85 7.43 10.39
CA VAL A 76 -18.56 6.07 9.93
C VAL A 76 -18.93 5.01 10.98
N ALA A 77 -19.83 5.32 11.92
CA ALA A 77 -20.15 4.48 13.07
C ALA A 77 -20.59 3.04 12.70
N ASP A 78 -21.24 2.86 11.56
CA ASP A 78 -21.74 1.55 11.09
C ASP A 78 -20.73 0.79 10.22
N LEU A 79 -19.52 1.31 10.04
CA LEU A 79 -18.50 0.72 9.15
C LEU A 79 -17.40 0.01 9.94
N ASP A 80 -17.00 -1.16 9.45
CA ASP A 80 -15.77 -1.85 9.81
C ASP A 80 -14.79 -1.89 8.62
N SER A 81 -13.51 -2.03 8.93
CA SER A 81 -12.45 -2.25 7.95
C SER A 81 -12.76 -3.39 6.98
N ALA A 82 -13.44 -4.46 7.42
CA ALA A 82 -13.82 -5.58 6.57
C ALA A 82 -14.82 -5.19 5.47
N ASN A 83 -15.58 -4.09 5.63
CA ASN A 83 -16.48 -3.60 4.57
C ASN A 83 -15.73 -3.11 3.32
N PHE A 84 -14.40 -2.96 3.40
CA PHE A 84 -13.55 -2.49 2.32
C PHE A 84 -12.67 -3.58 1.73
N GLU A 85 -12.84 -4.86 2.12
CA GLU A 85 -12.10 -5.97 1.51
C GLU A 85 -12.33 -6.02 0.00
N ILE A 86 -11.26 -6.26 -0.75
CA ILE A 86 -11.33 -6.46 -2.20
C ILE A 86 -10.88 -7.87 -2.54
N VAL A 87 -11.68 -8.56 -3.35
CA VAL A 87 -11.34 -9.86 -3.92
C VAL A 87 -10.86 -9.66 -5.36
N ILE A 88 -9.63 -10.09 -5.65
CA ILE A 88 -9.02 -10.01 -6.97
C ILE A 88 -8.85 -11.42 -7.51
N ALA A 89 -9.38 -11.71 -8.70
CA ALA A 89 -9.12 -13.00 -9.34
C ALA A 89 -7.64 -13.10 -9.76
N VAL A 90 -6.99 -14.22 -9.46
CA VAL A 90 -5.55 -14.40 -9.75
C VAL A 90 -5.25 -14.22 -11.24
N GLN A 91 -6.16 -14.69 -12.10
CA GLN A 91 -6.05 -14.55 -13.56
C GLN A 91 -6.14 -13.11 -14.08
N GLU A 92 -6.59 -12.16 -13.25
CA GLU A 92 -6.66 -10.74 -13.60
C GLU A 92 -5.44 -9.95 -13.17
N ILE A 93 -4.58 -10.54 -12.33
CA ILE A 93 -3.37 -9.88 -11.82
C ILE A 93 -2.30 -9.93 -12.90
N GLN A 94 -1.86 -8.75 -13.34
CA GLN A 94 -0.73 -8.61 -14.25
C GLN A 94 0.59 -8.61 -13.50
N SER A 95 0.63 -7.97 -12.33
CA SER A 95 1.82 -7.96 -11.49
C SER A 95 1.46 -7.76 -10.02
N ALA A 96 2.31 -8.31 -9.16
CA ALA A 96 2.26 -8.09 -7.72
C ALA A 96 3.68 -7.90 -7.17
N ASN A 97 3.90 -6.86 -6.37
CA ASN A 97 5.20 -6.58 -5.75
C ASN A 97 5.04 -6.00 -4.35
N ILE A 98 6.02 -6.24 -3.47
CA ILE A 98 6.10 -5.54 -2.19
C ILE A 98 6.13 -4.04 -2.46
N PHE A 99 5.39 -3.30 -1.67
CA PHE A 99 5.25 -1.86 -1.79
C PHE A 99 5.63 -1.18 -0.48
N ASP A 100 6.38 -0.10 -0.58
CA ASP A 100 6.66 0.81 0.52
C ASP A 100 6.30 2.23 0.06
N GLU A 101 5.33 2.85 0.72
CA GLU A 101 4.83 4.17 0.30
C GLU A 101 5.91 5.26 0.39
N ASN A 102 6.78 5.18 1.40
CA ASN A 102 7.84 6.17 1.58
C ASN A 102 8.89 6.05 0.47
N ILE A 103 9.32 4.82 0.17
CA ILE A 103 10.26 4.57 -0.91
C ILE A 103 9.64 4.95 -2.26
N TYR A 104 8.39 4.57 -2.50
CA TYR A 104 7.73 4.88 -3.76
C TYR A 104 7.66 6.39 -3.99
N ARG A 105 7.18 7.16 -3.01
CA ARG A 105 7.05 8.62 -3.13
C ARG A 105 8.40 9.32 -3.30
N ARG A 106 9.43 8.86 -2.59
CA ARG A 106 10.76 9.51 -2.62
C ARG A 106 11.57 9.15 -3.85
N TYR A 107 11.50 7.91 -4.32
CA TYR A 107 12.45 7.39 -5.30
C TYR A 107 11.83 6.79 -6.57
N PHE A 108 10.64 6.20 -6.50
CA PHE A 108 10.08 5.48 -7.66
C PHE A 108 9.04 6.27 -8.46
N ASN A 109 8.50 7.34 -7.89
CA ASN A 109 7.56 8.24 -8.56
C ASN A 109 8.24 9.51 -9.10
N GLN A 110 9.53 9.43 -9.40
CA GLN A 110 10.29 10.50 -10.02
C GLN A 110 10.53 10.16 -11.49
N PRO A 111 10.54 11.16 -12.40
CA PRO A 111 11.09 10.95 -13.73
C PRO A 111 12.52 10.44 -13.61
N ILE A 112 12.88 9.41 -14.37
CA ILE A 112 14.29 9.02 -14.50
C ILE A 112 14.92 10.13 -15.34
N GLU A 113 15.67 11.01 -14.70
CA GLU A 113 16.57 11.91 -15.43
C GLU A 113 17.59 11.02 -16.14
N GLU A 114 17.63 11.08 -17.48
CA GLU A 114 18.70 10.41 -18.21
C GLU A 114 20.03 10.97 -17.71
N PRO A 115 21.08 10.14 -17.52
CA PRO A 115 22.38 10.62 -17.08
C PRO A 115 22.88 11.70 -18.05
N THR A 116 22.72 12.95 -17.66
CA THR A 116 23.29 14.07 -18.41
C THR A 116 24.79 13.97 -18.26
N ALA A 117 25.49 13.88 -19.38
CA ALA A 117 26.95 13.93 -19.40
C ALA A 117 27.42 15.14 -18.56
N GLN A 118 28.22 14.84 -17.54
CA GLN A 118 28.59 15.76 -16.46
C GLN A 118 29.18 17.08 -16.99
N LYS A 119 28.76 18.20 -16.38
CA LYS A 119 29.54 19.45 -16.33
C LYS A 119 29.66 19.87 -14.84
N PRO A 120 30.83 20.35 -14.37
CA PRO A 120 31.23 20.22 -12.96
C PRO A 120 30.50 21.19 -12.02
N GLU A 121 30.45 20.74 -10.77
CA GLU A 121 29.73 21.26 -9.60
C GLU A 121 29.95 22.74 -9.26
N SER A 122 28.93 23.37 -8.67
CA SER A 122 29.12 24.47 -7.71
C SER A 122 28.24 24.26 -6.47
N LYS A 123 28.89 24.32 -5.30
CA LYS A 123 28.29 24.18 -3.96
C LYS A 123 27.80 25.53 -3.47
N THR A 124 26.61 25.60 -2.87
CA THR A 124 26.33 26.40 -1.65
C THR A 124 24.92 26.17 -1.08
N GLY A 125 24.81 26.00 0.25
CA GLY A 125 23.61 26.40 1.03
C GLY A 125 22.91 25.38 1.94
N LEU A 126 23.28 25.33 3.23
CA LEU A 126 22.50 24.87 4.41
C LEU A 126 21.13 25.62 4.51
N ALA A 127 20.07 25.24 5.23
CA ALA A 127 19.58 24.10 6.02
C ALA A 127 18.10 24.43 6.42
N SER A 128 17.27 23.43 6.78
CA SER A 128 16.47 23.42 8.05
C SER A 128 15.31 22.39 8.10
N PRO A 129 14.89 21.98 9.32
CA PRO A 129 14.15 20.74 9.58
C PRO A 129 12.63 20.96 9.64
N ASN A 130 11.82 19.91 9.44
CA ASN A 130 10.37 20.00 9.65
C ASN A 130 9.76 18.82 10.42
N LYS A 131 8.72 19.16 11.20
CA LYS A 131 8.33 18.72 12.54
C LYS A 131 7.36 17.53 12.60
N ASP A 132 7.45 16.57 11.68
CA ASP A 132 6.42 15.52 11.57
C ASP A 132 6.68 14.23 12.36
N ALA A 133 7.64 14.24 13.29
CA ALA A 133 7.99 13.07 14.11
C ALA A 133 6.83 12.54 14.98
N LEU A 134 5.82 13.37 15.27
CA LEU A 134 4.74 13.05 16.21
C LEU A 134 3.54 12.32 15.60
N LYS A 135 3.36 12.29 14.26
CA LYS A 135 2.32 11.49 13.59
C LYS A 135 2.70 10.02 13.34
N SER A 136 3.96 9.67 13.60
CA SER A 136 4.53 8.35 13.28
C SER A 136 4.23 7.24 14.29
N ILE A 137 3.83 7.61 15.52
CA ILE A 137 3.68 6.68 16.65
C ILE A 137 2.35 5.92 16.55
N GLY A 138 1.22 6.64 16.42
CA GLY A 138 -0.10 6.01 16.29
C GLY A 138 -0.26 5.16 15.02
N PHE A 139 0.40 5.56 13.93
CA PHE A 139 0.42 4.78 12.70
C PHE A 139 1.11 3.43 12.88
N ARG A 140 2.24 3.39 13.60
CA ARG A 140 2.96 2.14 13.88
C ARG A 140 2.17 1.20 14.79
N GLU A 141 1.37 1.73 15.70
CA GLU A 141 0.47 0.95 16.54
C GLU A 141 -0.69 0.36 15.73
N LEU A 142 -1.33 1.13 14.85
CA LEU A 142 -2.35 0.61 13.93
C LEU A 142 -1.83 -0.52 13.04
N LEU A 143 -0.61 -0.38 12.50
CA LEU A 143 0.00 -1.44 11.70
C LEU A 143 0.33 -2.69 12.52
N LYS A 144 0.75 -2.52 13.78
CA LYS A 144 0.97 -3.64 14.70
C LYS A 144 -0.34 -4.33 15.05
N GLU A 145 -1.41 -3.57 15.30
CA GLU A 145 -2.72 -4.10 15.67
C GLU A 145 -3.35 -4.87 14.51
N ILE A 146 -3.32 -4.33 13.29
CA ILE A 146 -3.75 -5.05 12.08
C ILE A 146 -2.91 -6.31 11.88
N GLY A 147 -1.58 -6.21 12.03
CA GLY A 147 -0.69 -7.36 11.92
C GLY A 147 -0.93 -8.44 12.97
N ASN A 148 -1.28 -8.06 14.20
CA ASN A 148 -1.61 -8.99 15.29
C ASN A 148 -2.97 -9.64 15.09
N ARG A 149 -4.01 -8.87 14.71
CA ARG A 149 -5.34 -9.42 14.37
C ARG A 149 -5.25 -10.44 13.23
N ILE A 150 -4.40 -10.21 12.24
CA ILE A 150 -4.16 -11.18 11.16
C ILE A 150 -3.50 -12.45 11.72
N LYS A 151 -2.53 -12.36 12.63
CA LYS A 151 -1.89 -13.55 13.23
C LYS A 151 -2.83 -14.38 14.09
N ASP A 152 -3.74 -13.75 14.82
CA ASP A 152 -4.72 -14.44 15.68
C ASP A 152 -5.79 -15.20 14.87
N ILE A 153 -6.05 -14.79 13.62
CA ILE A 153 -6.95 -15.50 12.69
C ILE A 153 -6.30 -16.78 12.12
N PHE A 154 -4.96 -16.87 12.15
CA PHE A 154 -4.20 -17.96 11.53
C PHE A 154 -3.36 -18.78 12.54
N SER A 155 -3.59 -18.61 13.85
CA SER A 155 -3.04 -19.44 14.93
C SER A 155 -4.09 -20.42 15.43
#